data_AF-A0AAD7MGM8-F1
#
_entry.id   AF-A0AAD7MGM8-F1
#
_cell.length_a   1.000
_cell.length_b   1.000
_cell.length_c   1.000
_cell.angle_alpha   90.00
_cell.angle_beta   90.00
_cell.angle_gamma   90.00
#
_symmetry.space_group_name_H-M   'P 1'
#
loop_
_entity.id
_entity.type
_entity.pdbx_description
1 polymer ?
#
loop_
_entity_poly.entity_id
_entity_poly.type
_entity_poly.pdbx_seq_one_letter_code
_entity_poly.pdbx_strand_id
1 'polypeptide(L)'
;MLGFFLENGPIRIASDGTISVNKYSWDTVSDYIWIDQPVGVGFSTANAAGYVTDEDQMGADFMGFLANLVKVFPTLATRPLHLTGESYAGMYIPYIMKAYFSMANPLSASWAAVETLCCALKSV
;
A
#
# COMPACT_ATOMS: atom_id res chain seq x y z
N MET A 1 -1.20 -9.77 -1.81
CA MET A 1 -1.72 -10.01 -3.18
C MET A 1 -3.23 -10.25 -3.30
N LEU A 2 -3.99 -10.39 -2.19
CA LEU A 2 -5.45 -10.62 -2.25
C LEU A 2 -6.18 -9.49 -3.00
N GLY A 3 -5.94 -8.23 -2.61
CA GLY A 3 -6.55 -7.07 -3.27
C GLY A 3 -6.35 -7.03 -4.79
N PHE A 4 -5.17 -7.44 -5.27
CA PHE A 4 -4.85 -7.41 -6.69
C PHE A 4 -5.66 -8.44 -7.49
N PHE A 5 -5.68 -9.71 -7.08
CA PHE A 5 -6.31 -10.78 -7.87
C PHE A 5 -7.79 -11.00 -7.55
N LEU A 6 -8.21 -10.66 -6.33
CA LEU A 6 -9.50 -11.07 -5.78
C LEU A 6 -10.42 -9.90 -5.40
N GLU A 7 -9.98 -8.65 -5.48
CA GLU A 7 -10.83 -7.49 -5.11
C GLU A 7 -10.84 -6.40 -6.18
N ASN A 8 -9.81 -5.55 -6.26
CA ASN A 8 -9.85 -4.30 -7.01
C ASN A 8 -8.74 -4.14 -8.04
N GLY A 9 -7.91 -5.17 -8.25
CA GLY A 9 -6.90 -5.16 -9.31
C GLY A 9 -7.41 -5.59 -10.69
N PRO A 10 -6.58 -5.41 -11.73
CA PRO A 10 -6.97 -5.52 -13.14
C PRO A 10 -7.18 -6.96 -13.60
N ILE A 11 -6.70 -7.93 -12.83
CA ILE A 11 -6.70 -9.34 -13.18
C ILE A 11 -7.52 -10.12 -12.16
N ARG A 12 -8.39 -11.02 -12.63
CA ARG A 12 -9.10 -12.01 -11.82
C ARG A 12 -8.57 -13.40 -12.09
N ILE A 13 -8.44 -14.18 -11.03
CA ILE A 13 -8.14 -15.61 -11.10
C ILE A 13 -9.36 -16.34 -10.54
N ALA A 14 -10.03 -17.12 -11.39
CA ALA A 14 -11.14 -17.99 -10.98
C ALA A 14 -10.62 -19.24 -10.25
N SER A 15 -11.52 -19.96 -9.57
CA SER A 15 -11.16 -21.17 -8.81
C SER A 15 -10.58 -22.30 -9.66
N ASP A 16 -10.86 -22.31 -10.96
CA ASP A 16 -10.31 -23.24 -11.95
C ASP A 16 -8.95 -22.78 -12.53
N GLY A 17 -8.42 -21.64 -12.07
CA GLY A 17 -7.19 -21.04 -12.56
C GLY A 17 -7.35 -20.16 -13.80
N THR A 18 -8.57 -20.00 -14.32
CA THR A 18 -8.82 -19.13 -15.49
C THR A 18 -8.54 -17.67 -15.14
N ILE A 19 -7.80 -17.00 -16.03
CA ILE A 19 -7.43 -15.58 -15.88
C ILE A 19 -8.35 -14.72 -16.73
N SER A 20 -8.90 -13.65 -16.16
CA SER A 20 -9.73 -12.68 -16.89
C SER A 20 -9.47 -11.24 -16.45
N VAL A 21 -9.88 -10.28 -17.27
CA VAL A 21 -9.74 -8.84 -16.97
C VAL A 21 -10.89 -8.37 -16.08
N ASN A 22 -10.55 -7.65 -15.02
CA ASN A 22 -11.51 -6.97 -14.17
C ASN A 22 -11.88 -5.60 -14.75
N LYS A 23 -13.10 -5.47 -15.30
CA LYS A 23 -13.59 -4.20 -15.87
C LYS A 23 -13.83 -3.09 -14.83
N TYR A 24 -13.86 -3.44 -13.53
CA TYR A 24 -14.10 -2.51 -12.43
C TYR A 24 -12.83 -2.30 -11.57
N SER A 25 -11.67 -2.54 -12.17
CA SER A 25 -10.39 -2.37 -11.47
C SER A 25 -10.09 -0.91 -11.19
N TRP A 26 -9.46 -0.65 -10.05
CA TRP A 26 -9.14 0.70 -9.60
C TRP A 26 -7.99 1.34 -10.39
N ASP A 27 -7.21 0.55 -11.14
CA ASP A 27 -6.20 1.06 -12.06
C ASP A 27 -6.81 1.86 -13.23
N THR A 28 -8.11 1.73 -13.48
CA THR A 28 -8.81 2.47 -14.55
C THR A 28 -9.02 3.95 -14.23
N VAL A 29 -8.92 4.34 -12.96
CA VAL A 29 -9.18 5.71 -12.48
C VAL A 29 -8.02 6.30 -11.66
N SER A 30 -7.02 5.48 -11.31
CA SER A 30 -5.89 5.88 -10.49
C SER A 30 -4.66 5.02 -10.77
N ASP A 31 -3.46 5.55 -10.55
CA ASP A 31 -2.25 4.72 -10.51
C ASP A 31 -2.24 3.99 -9.15
N TYR A 32 -2.41 2.68 -9.17
CA TYR A 32 -2.54 1.89 -7.94
C TYR A 32 -1.37 0.92 -7.77
N ILE A 33 -0.82 0.86 -6.56
CA ILE A 33 0.31 -0.01 -6.21
C ILE A 33 -0.12 -0.93 -5.08
N TRP A 34 -0.15 -2.23 -5.35
CA TRP A 34 -0.41 -3.25 -4.33
C TRP A 34 0.91 -3.72 -3.72
N ILE A 35 1.02 -3.56 -2.41
CA ILE A 35 2.26 -3.82 -1.67
C ILE A 35 2.01 -5.00 -0.74
N ASP A 36 2.83 -6.05 -0.85
CA ASP A 36 2.90 -7.07 0.20
C ASP A 36 3.74 -6.52 1.35
N GLN A 37 3.12 -6.28 2.50
CA GLN A 37 3.76 -5.78 3.71
C GLN A 37 3.02 -6.32 4.95
N PRO A 38 3.67 -6.43 6.11
CA PRO A 38 5.10 -6.15 6.35
C PRO A 38 6.02 -7.21 5.75
N VAL A 39 7.32 -7.06 5.97
CA VAL A 39 8.30 -8.11 5.63
C VAL A 39 7.90 -9.45 6.24
N GLY A 40 7.97 -10.51 5.44
CA GLY A 40 7.41 -11.83 5.75
C GLY A 40 6.07 -12.13 5.10
N VAL A 41 5.37 -11.12 4.55
CA VAL A 41 4.09 -11.31 3.85
C VAL A 41 4.32 -11.56 2.36
N GLY A 42 3.70 -12.63 1.84
CA GLY A 42 3.65 -12.91 0.40
C GLY A 42 5.04 -12.99 -0.22
N PHE A 43 5.34 -12.06 -1.14
CA PHE A 43 6.64 -12.01 -1.80
C PHE A 43 7.69 -11.15 -1.07
N SER A 44 7.31 -10.43 -0.02
CA SER A 44 8.23 -9.64 0.78
C SER A 44 8.94 -10.56 1.77
N THR A 45 10.23 -10.83 1.55
CA THR A 45 11.01 -11.79 2.35
C THR A 45 12.25 -11.13 2.95
N ALA A 46 12.71 -11.68 4.08
CA ALA A 46 13.97 -11.31 4.70
C ALA A 46 14.61 -12.51 5.41
N ASN A 47 15.88 -12.35 5.77
CA ASN A 47 16.56 -13.30 6.67
C ASN A 47 15.92 -13.27 8.06
N ALA A 48 16.16 -14.30 8.88
CA ALA A 48 15.47 -14.52 10.17
C ALA A 48 15.47 -13.31 11.14
N ALA A 49 16.48 -12.44 11.09
CA ALA A 49 16.57 -11.26 11.93
C ALA A 49 15.88 -10.00 11.36
N GLY A 50 15.27 -10.09 10.19
CA GLY A 50 14.69 -8.96 9.47
C GLY A 50 13.16 -8.84 9.60
N TYR A 51 12.51 -9.65 10.43
CA TYR A 51 11.08 -9.54 10.67
C TYR A 51 10.77 -8.37 11.60
N VAL A 52 9.72 -7.62 11.27
CA VAL A 52 9.23 -6.54 12.13
C VAL A 52 8.62 -7.09 13.42
N THR A 53 8.78 -6.36 14.51
CA THR A 53 8.26 -6.75 15.83
C THR A 53 7.03 -5.95 16.26
N ASP A 54 6.78 -4.81 15.63
CA ASP A 54 5.68 -3.90 15.96
C ASP A 54 5.32 -3.00 14.76
N GLU A 55 4.19 -2.30 14.89
CA GLU A 55 3.66 -1.41 13.85
C GLU A 55 4.50 -0.12 13.69
N ASP A 56 5.29 0.27 14.68
CA ASP A 56 6.17 1.45 14.58
C ASP A 56 7.34 1.16 13.61
N GLN A 57 7.97 0.00 13.73
CA GLN A 57 8.98 -0.45 12.78
C GLN A 57 8.38 -0.67 11.38
N MET A 58 7.19 -1.28 11.29
CA MET A 58 6.48 -1.44 10.02
C MET A 58 6.22 -0.09 9.33
N GLY A 59 5.75 0.91 10.07
CA GLY A 59 5.51 2.25 9.53
C GLY A 59 6.79 2.91 9.02
N ALA A 60 7.90 2.78 9.75
CA ALA A 60 9.21 3.27 9.32
C ALA A 60 9.70 2.58 8.03
N ASP A 61 9.56 1.25 7.94
CA ASP A 61 9.93 0.47 6.76
C ASP A 61 9.09 0.86 5.53
N PHE A 62 7.79 1.12 5.74
CA PHE A 62 6.90 1.59 4.67
C PHE A 62 7.34 2.95 4.12
N MET A 63 7.74 3.88 4.99
CA MET A 63 8.31 5.16 4.55
C MET A 63 9.63 4.99 3.79
N GLY A 64 10.47 4.04 4.22
CA GLY A 64 11.68 3.64 3.50
C GLY A 64 11.37 3.10 2.09
N PHE A 65 10.34 2.27 1.96
CA PHE A 65 9.85 1.79 0.67
C PHE A 65 9.41 2.96 -0.22
N LEU A 66 8.56 3.87 0.27
CA LEU A 66 8.10 5.03 -0.51
C LEU A 66 9.27 5.93 -0.95
N ALA A 67 10.24 6.16 -0.07
CA ALA A 67 11.44 6.94 -0.38
C ALA A 67 12.27 6.29 -1.50
N ASN A 68 12.33 4.96 -1.56
CA ASN A 68 13.00 4.25 -2.65
C ASN A 68 12.15 4.20 -3.93
N LEU A 69 10.83 4.06 -3.79
CA LEU A 69 9.90 4.06 -4.92
C LEU A 69 10.02 5.35 -5.74
N VAL A 70 10.06 6.51 -5.08
CA VAL A 70 10.20 7.81 -5.78
C VAL A 70 11.59 8.04 -6.38
N LYS A 71 12.63 7.33 -5.91
CA LYS A 71 13.94 7.35 -6.59
C LYS A 71 13.88 6.61 -7.93
N VAL A 72 13.11 5.52 -7.98
CA VAL A 72 12.92 4.73 -9.21
C VAL A 72 11.92 5.41 -10.15
N PHE A 73 10.85 5.98 -9.60
CA PHE A 73 9.81 6.70 -10.33
C PHE A 73 9.65 8.14 -9.83
N PRO A 74 10.56 9.06 -10.22
CA PRO A 74 10.57 10.44 -9.72
C PRO A 74 9.29 11.21 -9.99
N THR A 75 8.55 10.85 -11.04
CA THR A 75 7.28 11.47 -11.40
C THR A 75 6.18 11.26 -10.36
N LEU A 76 6.29 10.22 -9.51
CA LEU A 76 5.33 9.97 -8.44
C LEU A 76 5.45 11.01 -7.32
N ALA A 77 6.63 11.61 -7.11
CA ALA A 77 6.87 12.52 -6.00
C ALA A 77 5.92 13.74 -6.00
N THR A 78 5.41 14.16 -7.15
CA THR A 78 4.48 15.31 -7.26
C THR A 78 3.01 14.91 -7.26
N ARG A 79 2.69 13.60 -7.29
CA ARG A 79 1.31 13.11 -7.34
C ARG A 79 0.71 13.04 -5.92
N PRO A 80 -0.62 13.21 -5.78
CA PRO A 80 -1.30 12.96 -4.51
C PRO A 80 -1.16 11.49 -4.10
N LEU A 81 -0.84 11.23 -2.83
CA LEU A 81 -0.84 9.90 -2.25
C LEU A 81 -2.14 9.65 -1.49
N HIS A 82 -2.75 8.50 -1.76
CA HIS A 82 -3.84 7.96 -0.96
C HIS A 82 -3.42 6.60 -0.41
N LEU A 83 -3.62 6.39 0.89
CA LEU A 83 -3.40 5.10 1.54
C LEU A 83 -4.76 4.44 1.79
N THR A 84 -4.92 3.24 1.28
CA THR A 84 -6.16 2.47 1.33
C THR A 84 -5.83 1.03 1.67
N GLY A 85 -6.75 0.36 2.35
CA GLY A 85 -6.60 -1.03 2.74
C GLY A 85 -7.78 -1.53 3.55
N GLU A 86 -7.82 -2.83 3.75
CA GLU A 86 -8.91 -3.52 4.45
C GLU A 86 -8.40 -4.23 5.71
N SER A 87 -9.31 -4.45 6.67
CA SER A 87 -9.05 -5.24 7.88
C SER A 87 -7.94 -4.62 8.73
N TYR A 88 -6.86 -5.37 9.04
CA TYR A 88 -5.75 -4.88 9.87
C TYR A 88 -5.00 -3.70 9.22
N ALA A 89 -5.22 -3.41 7.93
CA ALA A 89 -4.76 -2.16 7.34
C ALA A 89 -5.33 -0.91 8.04
N GLY A 90 -6.48 -1.02 8.73
CA GLY A 90 -7.00 0.02 9.61
C GLY A 90 -6.10 0.35 10.80
N MET A 91 -5.19 -0.56 11.18
CA MET A 91 -4.11 -0.30 12.14
C MET A 91 -2.83 0.17 11.41
N TYR A 92 -2.48 -0.48 10.30
CA TYR A 92 -1.26 -0.14 9.55
C TYR A 92 -1.26 1.30 9.01
N ILE A 93 -2.35 1.75 8.40
CA ILE A 93 -2.43 3.09 7.79
C ILE A 93 -2.18 4.20 8.83
N PRO A 94 -2.85 4.21 10.01
CA PRO A 94 -2.51 5.17 11.07
C PRO A 94 -1.05 5.14 11.52
N TYR A 95 -0.42 3.97 11.62
CA TYR A 95 1.01 3.88 12.01
C TYR A 95 1.95 4.35 10.90
N ILE A 96 1.62 4.11 9.63
CA ILE A 96 2.32 4.70 8.49
C ILE A 96 2.22 6.23 8.55
N MET A 97 1.02 6.77 8.85
CA MET A 97 0.84 8.21 9.00
C MET A 97 1.57 8.78 10.23
N LYS A 98 1.59 8.05 11.35
CA LYS A 98 2.40 8.39 12.53
C LYS A 98 3.88 8.51 12.16
N ALA A 99 4.41 7.54 11.40
CA ALA A 99 5.77 7.57 10.90
C ALA A 99 6.00 8.78 9.98
N TYR A 100 5.11 9.04 9.02
CA TYR A 100 5.18 10.19 8.11
C TYR A 100 5.25 11.53 8.86
N PHE A 101 4.33 11.79 9.79
CA PHE A 101 4.29 13.04 10.55
C PHE A 101 5.44 13.19 11.55
N SER A 102 6.15 12.11 11.87
CA SER A 102 7.32 12.14 12.76
C SER A 102 8.64 12.40 12.01
N MET A 103 8.64 12.44 10.68
CA MET A 103 9.84 12.68 9.88
C MET A 103 10.24 14.17 9.90
N ALA A 104 11.54 14.44 10.10
CA ALA A 104 12.07 15.82 10.09
C ALA A 104 11.96 16.50 8.70
N ASN A 105 12.00 15.71 7.62
CA ASN A 105 11.74 16.16 6.27
C ASN A 105 10.82 15.13 5.59
N PRO A 106 9.50 15.26 5.74
CA PRO A 106 8.57 14.35 5.08
C PRO A 106 8.80 14.44 3.56
N LEU A 107 8.67 13.30 2.87
CA LEU A 107 8.69 13.27 1.39
C LEU A 107 7.77 14.39 0.88
N SER A 108 8.25 15.17 -0.09
CA SER A 108 7.79 16.51 -0.51
C SER A 108 6.30 16.83 -0.28
N ALA A 109 6.01 18.10 0.04
CA ALA A 109 4.70 18.65 0.45
C ALA A 109 3.42 18.20 -0.29
N SER A 110 3.50 17.61 -1.48
CA SER A 110 2.38 17.01 -2.23
C SER A 110 1.80 15.74 -1.57
N TRP A 111 2.55 15.05 -0.71
CA TRP A 111 2.10 13.84 -0.02
C TRP A 111 1.38 14.16 1.30
N ALA A 112 1.29 15.43 1.68
CA ALA A 112 0.57 15.86 2.88
C ALA A 112 -0.97 15.81 2.73
N ALA A 113 -1.48 15.61 1.51
CA ALA A 113 -2.89 15.38 1.23
C ALA A 113 -3.20 13.87 1.19
N VAL A 114 -2.83 13.13 2.24
CA VAL A 114 -3.35 11.76 2.43
C VAL A 114 -4.77 11.87 2.97
N GLU A 115 -5.75 11.92 2.07
CA GLU A 115 -7.12 11.59 2.46
C GLU A 115 -7.13 10.11 2.85
N THR A 116 -7.26 9.86 4.16
CA THR A 116 -7.52 8.52 4.66
C THR A 116 -8.93 8.16 4.20
N LEU A 117 -9.05 7.39 3.12
CA LEU A 117 -10.33 6.79 2.75
C LEU A 117 -10.59 5.59 3.69
N CYS A 118 -10.67 5.85 4.99
CA CYS A 118 -11.30 4.93 5.92
C CYS A 118 -12.79 4.98 5.59
N CYS A 119 -13.36 3.82 5.27
CA CYS A 119 -14.72 3.61 4.77
C CYS A 119 -14.94 3.84 3.27
N ALA A 120 -14.37 2.97 2.44
CA ALA A 120 -15.15 2.44 1.32
C ALA A 120 -16.11 1.37 1.89
N LEU A 121 -17.34 1.78 2.21
CA LEU A 121 -18.52 0.91 2.27
C LEU A 121 -18.53 -0.01 1.03
N LYS A 122 -18.87 -1.29 1.09
CA LYS A 122 -20.09 -1.92 1.61
C LYS A 122 -19.73 -3.37 1.96
N SER A 123 -20.16 -3.93 3.09
CA SER A 123 -21.44 -4.68 3.14
C SER A 123 -21.76 -5.34 1.79
N VAL A 124 -21.18 -6.51 1.55
CA VAL A 124 -21.86 -7.56 0.78
C VAL A 124 -22.09 -8.72 1.72
#